data_AF-D8EZE9-F1
#
_entry.id   AF-D8EZE9-F1
#
_cell.length_a   1.000
_cell.length_b   1.000
_cell.length_c   1.000
_cell.angle_alpha   90.00
_cell.angle_beta   90.00
_cell.angle_gamma   90.00
#
_symmetry.space_group_name_H-M   'P 1'
#
loop_
_entity.id
_entity.type
_entity.pdbx_description
1 polymer ?
#
loop_
_entity_poly.entity_id
_entity_poly.type
_entity_poly.pdbx_seq_one_letter_code
_entity_poly.pdbx_strand_id
1 'polypeptide(L)' 'MNLKTLKEIEEEHLRTVLEKTGWNIEKASRLLKISVSQVKRKIRRHGLTPPESS' A
#
# COMPACT_ATOMS: atom_id res chain seq x y z
N MET A 1 -9.64 -17.69 16.14
CA MET A 1 -8.51 -16.85 15.68
C MET A 1 -8.75 -16.52 14.22
N ASN A 2 -8.96 -15.25 13.87
CA ASN A 2 -9.10 -14.85 12.47
C ASN A 2 -7.70 -14.91 11.83
N LEU A 3 -7.44 -15.95 11.06
CA LEU A 3 -6.29 -16.01 10.17
C LEU A 3 -6.53 -14.98 9.06
N LYS A 4 -6.06 -13.74 9.28
CA LYS A 4 -5.96 -12.77 8.18
C LYS A 4 -5.21 -13.46 7.06
N THR A 5 -5.81 -13.47 5.88
CA THR A 5 -5.17 -14.06 4.71
C THR A 5 -3.89 -13.29 4.40
N LEU A 6 -2.91 -13.94 3.77
CA LEU A 6 -1.70 -13.27 3.27
C LEU A 6 -2.04 -12.01 2.45
N LYS A 7 -3.20 -12.02 1.78
CA LYS A 7 -3.71 -10.94 0.97
C LYS A 7 -4.14 -9.71 1.80
N GLU A 8 -4.80 -9.93 2.94
CA GLU A 8 -5.18 -8.86 3.86
C GLU A 8 -3.97 -8.26 4.57
N ILE A 9 -3.02 -9.11 4.98
CA ILE A 9 -1.77 -8.64 5.60
C ILE A 9 -0.97 -7.79 4.60
N GLU A 10 -0.90 -8.22 3.34
CA GLU A 10 -0.24 -7.48 2.27
C GLU A 10 -0.91 -6.12 2.02
N GLU A 11 -2.24 -6.08 2.01
CA GLU A 11 -3.02 -4.85 1.82
C GLU A 11 -2.81 -3.87 2.99
N GLU A 12 -2.92 -4.35 4.22
CA GLU A 12 -2.72 -3.56 5.43
C GLU A 12 -1.30 -2.99 5.50
N HIS A 13 -0.31 -3.81 5.13
CA HIS A 13 1.09 -3.39 5.07
C HIS A 13 1.31 -2.32 3.99
N LEU A 14 0.75 -2.53 2.79
CA LEU A 14 0.82 -1.56 1.69
C LEU A 14 0.18 -0.23 2.09
N ARG A 15 -1.02 -0.26 2.66
CA ARG A 15 -1.74 0.92 3.14
C ARG A 15 -0.93 1.67 4.21
N THR A 16 -0.41 0.95 5.21
CA THR A 16 0.39 1.54 6.29
C THR A 16 1.63 2.26 5.76
N VAL A 17 2.32 1.67 4.77
CA VAL A 17 3.49 2.30 4.16
C VAL A 17 3.09 3.52 3.32
N LEU A 18 1.98 3.45 2.59
CA LEU A 18 1.46 4.60 1.84
C LEU A 18 1.07 5.74 2.76
N GLU A 19 0.35 5.49 3.85
CA GLU A 19 0.00 6.50 4.85
C GLU A 19 1.25 7.11 5.51
N LYS A 20 2.22 6.29 5.94
CA LYS A 20 3.50 6.76 6.50
C LYS A 20 4.31 7.63 5.54
N THR A 21 4.18 7.39 4.25
CA THR A 21 4.91 8.16 3.22
C THR A 21 4.12 9.36 2.70
N GLY A 22 2.91 9.60 3.21
CA GLY A 22 2.02 10.65 2.69
C GLY A 22 1.59 10.37 1.25
N TRP A 23 1.35 9.09 0.93
CA TRP A 23 0.99 8.61 -0.41
C TRP A 23 2.04 8.87 -1.49
N ASN A 24 3.28 9.08 -1.08
CA ASN A 24 4.40 9.21 -2.00
C ASN A 24 4.83 7.84 -2.52
N ILE A 25 4.41 7.52 -3.75
CA ILE A 25 4.62 6.22 -4.39
C ILE A 25 6.10 5.87 -4.53
N GLU A 26 6.97 6.84 -4.76
CA GLU A 26 8.42 6.59 -4.84
C GLU A 26 9.02 6.22 -3.49
N LYS A 27 8.64 6.93 -2.42
CA LYS A 27 9.06 6.57 -1.06
C LYS A 27 8.50 5.21 -0.64
N ALA A 28 7.23 4.94 -0.94
CA ALA A 28 6.59 3.67 -0.67
C ALA A 28 7.27 2.52 -1.43
N SER A 29 7.63 2.73 -2.71
CA SER A 29 8.40 1.80 -3.53
C SER A 29 9.75 1.45 -2.90
N ARG A 30 10.49 2.45 -2.41
CA ARG A 30 11.78 2.25 -1.74
C ARG A 30 11.63 1.46 -0.44
N LEU A 31 10.60 1.75 0.35
CA LEU A 31 10.33 1.05 1.62
C LEU A 31 9.87 -0.39 1.41
N LEU A 32 8.97 -0.62 0.45
CA LEU A 32 8.46 -1.94 0.11
C LEU A 32 9.44 -2.76 -0.74
N LYS A 33 10.56 -2.15 -1.17
CA LYS A 33 11.57 -2.75 -2.06
C LYS A 33 10.97 -3.34 -3.35
N ILE A 34 9.93 -2.70 -3.87
CA ILE A 34 9.27 -3.05 -5.13
C ILE A 34 9.30 -1.85 -6.06
N SER A 35 9.11 -2.06 -7.37
CA SER A 35 9.07 -0.95 -8.33
C SER A 35 7.82 -0.09 -8.14
N VAL A 36 7.92 1.20 -8.45
CA VAL A 36 6.79 2.16 -8.50
C VAL A 36 5.60 1.59 -9.28
N SER A 37 5.85 0.91 -10.40
CA SER A 37 4.82 0.25 -11.22
C SER A 37 4.08 -0.86 -10.47
N GLN A 38 4.79 -1.62 -9.61
CA GLN A 38 4.19 -2.66 -8.77
C GLN A 38 3.36 -2.04 -7.64
N VAL A 39 3.85 -0.95 -7.02
CA VAL A 39 3.09 -0.20 -6.02
C VAL A 39 1.76 0.28 -6.63
N LYS A 40 1.80 0.96 -7.78
CA LYS A 40 0.60 1.42 -8.49
C LYS A 40 -0.35 0.28 -8.84
N ARG A 41 0.19 -0.85 -9.31
CA ARG A 41 -0.60 -2.04 -9.64
C ARG A 41 -1.29 -2.62 -8.40
N LYS A 42 -0.59 -2.71 -7.27
CA LYS A 42 -1.17 -3.18 -6.01
C LYS A 42 -2.23 -2.20 -5.50
N ILE A 43 -1.96 -0.89 -5.48
CA ILE A 43 -2.95 0.14 -5.13
C ILE A 43 -4.23 -0.04 -5.95
N ARG A 44 -4.11 -0.17 -7.28
CA ARG A 44 -5.26 -0.38 -8.17
C ARG A 44 -5.95 -1.73 -7.95
N ARG A 45 -5.19 -2.80 -7.70
CA ARG A 45 -5.73 -4.15 -7.44
C ARG A 45 -6.51 -4.22 -6.13
N HIS A 46 -6.05 -3.49 -5.11
CA HIS A 46 -6.66 -3.44 -3.78
C HIS A 46 -7.64 -2.29 -3.61
N GLY A 47 -7.81 -1.43 -4.62
CA GLY A 47 -8.72 -0.28 -4.54
C GLY A 47 -8.32 0.76 -3.49
N LEU A 48 -7.04 0.83 -3.13
CA LEU A 48 -6.55 1.76 -2.11
C LEU A 48 -6.60 3.21 -2.64
N THR A 49 -7.24 4.11 -1.90
CA THR A 49 -7.32 5.54 -2.21
C THR A 49 -6.69 6.37 -1.10
N PRO A 50 -6.03 7.50 -1.44
CA PRO A 50 -5.53 8.42 -0.43
C PRO A 50 -6.67 8.83 0.50
N PRO A 51 -6.43 8.94 1.82
CA PRO A 51 -7.38 9.57 2.70
C PRO A 51 -7.55 10.98 2.15
N GLU A 52 -8.76 11.29 1.68
CA GLU A 52 -9.08 12.61 1.20
C GLU A 52 -8.64 13.61 2.26
N SER A 53 -7.82 14.57 1.84
CA SER A 53 -7.48 15.72 2.66
C SER A 53 -8.78 16.50 2.86
N SER A 54 -9.53 16.20 3.92
CA SER A 54 -10.58 17.08 4.44
C SER A 54 -9.96 18.27 5.14
#